data_AF-A0A1F8A529-F1
#
_entry.id   AF-A0A1F8A529-F1
#
_cell.length_a   1.000
_cell.length_b   1.000
_cell.length_c   1.000
_cell.angle_alpha   90.00
_cell.angle_beta   90.00
_cell.angle_gamma   90.00
#
_symmetry.space_group_name_H-M   'P 1'
#
loop_
_entity.id
_entity.type
_entity.pdbx_description
1 polymer ?
#
loop_
_entity_poly.entity_id
_entity_poly.type
_entity_poly.pdbx_seq_one_letter_code
_entity_poly.pdbx_strand_id
1 'polypeptide(L)'
;MASFLLSRICRNALILSSILTLVQGQQIGTYQTETHPSMTWQTCSNGGSCSTKQGSIVLDANWRWVHQTGSSSNCYTGNKWDTSYCSTNDACAQKCALDGADYSNTYGITTSGSEVRLNFVTNNSNGKNVGSRVYMMADDTHYEVYKLLNQEFTFDVDVSKLPCGLNGALYFVVMDADGGVSKYPNNKAGAKYGTGYCDSQCPRDMKFIQGQANVEGWVSSTNNANTGTGNHGSCCAELDIWESNSISQALTPHPCDTATNTLCTGDACGGTYSSDRYGGTCDPDGCDFNPYRVGNTTFYGPGKTIDTNKPMTVVTQFITDDGTSSGTLSEIKRFYVQDGVTYPQPSADISGLSGNTINSEFCTAENSLFDGSGSFAKHGGLAGMGEAMSTGMVLVMSLWDDYYANMLWLDSNYPTDESTSKPGVARGTCATSSGVPSEVEASNPSAYVIYSNIKVGPIGSTFKS
;
A
#
# COMPACT_ATOMS: atom_id res chain seq x y z
N MET A 1 -30.00 70.32 -48.75
CA MET A 1 -28.71 70.85 -49.24
C MET A 1 -27.68 70.55 -48.16
N ALA A 2 -26.61 69.78 -48.29
CA ALA A 2 -25.90 69.08 -49.35
C ALA A 2 -25.32 67.78 -48.70
N SER A 3 -25.57 66.59 -49.25
CA SER A 3 -24.71 65.83 -50.18
C SER A 3 -23.37 65.31 -49.60
N PHE A 4 -23.35 64.00 -49.33
CA PHE A 4 -22.27 63.00 -49.53
C PHE A 4 -20.85 63.23 -48.96
N LEU A 5 -20.32 62.26 -48.17
CA LEU A 5 -19.36 61.26 -48.65
C LEU A 5 -18.93 60.23 -47.57
N LEU A 6 -18.38 59.13 -48.07
CA LEU A 6 -18.19 57.81 -47.49
C LEU A 6 -16.92 57.62 -46.63
N SER A 7 -17.07 56.75 -45.62
CA SER A 7 -16.20 55.63 -45.23
C SER A 7 -14.99 55.81 -44.29
N ARG A 8 -14.91 54.77 -43.42
CA ARG A 8 -13.72 54.02 -42.95
C ARG A 8 -13.04 54.39 -41.62
N ILE A 9 -13.08 53.40 -40.72
CA ILE A 9 -12.00 52.93 -39.81
C ILE A 9 -11.80 53.84 -38.59
N CYS A 10 -12.19 53.44 -37.36
CA CYS A 10 -11.47 52.49 -36.52
C CYS A 10 -12.40 51.81 -35.50
N ARG A 11 -12.35 50.47 -35.47
CA ARG A 11 -12.83 49.63 -34.37
C ARG A 11 -11.83 49.75 -33.21
N ASN A 12 -12.26 50.21 -32.04
CA ASN A 12 -11.51 49.99 -30.80
C ASN A 12 -11.74 48.54 -30.36
N ALA A 13 -10.71 47.73 -30.59
CA ALA A 13 -10.67 46.34 -30.18
C ALA A 13 -10.41 46.23 -28.67
N LEU A 14 -11.42 45.80 -27.92
CA LEU A 14 -11.22 45.09 -26.66
C LEU A 14 -10.92 43.64 -27.01
N ILE A 15 -9.63 43.29 -27.07
CA ILE A 15 -9.19 41.89 -27.04
C ILE A 15 -8.56 41.68 -25.66
N LEU A 16 -9.37 41.21 -24.72
CA LEU A 16 -8.88 40.59 -23.51
C LEU A 16 -8.35 39.21 -23.92
N SER A 17 -7.06 39.12 -24.23
CA SER A 17 -6.38 37.85 -24.47
C SER A 17 -6.26 37.10 -23.14
N SER A 18 -7.29 36.32 -22.80
CA SER A 18 -7.18 35.25 -21.82
C SER A 18 -6.28 34.16 -22.43
N ILE A 19 -4.98 34.24 -22.15
CA ILE A 19 -4.04 33.14 -22.36
C ILE A 19 -4.47 32.05 -21.38
N LEU A 20 -5.32 31.12 -21.84
CA LEU A 20 -5.50 29.83 -21.22
C LEU A 20 -4.15 29.11 -21.38
N THR A 21 -3.28 29.23 -20.38
CA THR A 21 -2.20 28.28 -20.20
C THR A 21 -2.87 26.93 -19.99
N LEU A 22 -2.86 26.07 -21.01
CA LEU A 22 -3.15 24.66 -20.84
C LEU A 22 -2.08 24.11 -19.91
N VAL A 23 -2.37 24.10 -18.61
CA VAL A 23 -1.49 23.53 -17.61
C VAL A 23 -1.50 22.03 -17.87
N GLN A 24 -0.41 21.55 -18.48
CA GLN A 24 -0.17 20.14 -18.69
C GLN A 24 0.30 19.56 -17.34
N GLY A 25 -0.24 18.43 -16.90
CA GLY A 25 0.15 17.70 -15.68
C GLY A 25 0.92 16.42 -16.00
N GLN A 26 1.25 15.57 -15.01
CA GLN A 26 1.55 14.15 -15.21
C GLN A 26 0.50 13.56 -16.15
N GLN A 27 0.94 13.28 -17.36
CA GLN A 27 0.07 12.98 -18.48
C GLN A 27 -0.27 11.50 -18.58
N ILE A 28 -1.21 11.21 -19.47
CA ILE A 28 -1.57 9.87 -19.88
C ILE A 28 -0.74 9.47 -21.10
N GLY A 29 0.01 8.36 -20.97
CA GLY A 29 0.70 7.71 -22.07
C GLY A 29 -0.28 7.02 -23.00
N THR A 30 0.12 6.82 -24.25
CA THR A 30 -0.75 6.27 -25.30
C THR A 30 -0.08 5.18 -26.13
N TYR A 31 1.10 4.71 -25.72
CA TYR A 31 1.80 3.63 -26.43
C TYR A 31 1.27 2.26 -26.01
N GLN A 32 0.97 2.08 -24.72
CA GLN A 32 0.30 0.91 -24.18
C GLN A 32 -1.11 1.30 -23.69
N THR A 33 -2.13 0.57 -24.14
CA THR A 33 -3.48 0.75 -23.61
C THR A 33 -3.55 0.23 -22.18
N GLU A 34 -4.15 1.00 -21.29
CA GLU A 34 -4.46 0.55 -19.93
C GLU A 34 -5.75 -0.25 -19.90
N THR A 35 -5.67 -1.51 -19.47
CA THR A 35 -6.82 -2.41 -19.32
C THR A 35 -6.68 -3.15 -17.99
N HIS A 36 -7.51 -2.78 -17.03
CA HIS A 36 -7.48 -3.34 -15.68
C HIS A 36 -7.91 -4.82 -15.67
N PRO A 37 -7.10 -5.74 -15.12
CA PRO A 37 -7.52 -7.12 -14.93
C PRO A 37 -8.75 -7.20 -14.00
N SER A 38 -9.79 -7.91 -14.42
CA SER A 38 -11.01 -8.07 -13.60
C SER A 38 -10.73 -8.94 -12.37
N MET A 39 -11.31 -8.57 -11.23
CA MET A 39 -11.25 -9.33 -9.99
C MET A 39 -12.55 -9.13 -9.22
N THR A 40 -13.33 -10.20 -9.07
CA THR A 40 -14.59 -10.12 -8.31
C THR A 40 -14.35 -10.20 -6.81
N TRP A 41 -15.17 -9.53 -6.03
CA TRP A 41 -15.21 -9.64 -4.58
C TRP A 41 -16.67 -9.68 -4.10
N GLN A 42 -16.94 -9.80 -2.81
CA GLN A 42 -18.30 -9.96 -2.31
C GLN A 42 -18.63 -9.00 -1.16
N THR A 43 -19.87 -8.51 -1.14
CA THR A 43 -20.46 -7.87 0.05
C THR A 43 -21.44 -8.85 0.71
N CYS A 44 -21.29 -9.06 2.02
CA CYS A 44 -22.10 -9.98 2.80
C CYS A 44 -23.08 -9.23 3.71
N SER A 45 -24.21 -9.86 4.00
CA SER A 45 -25.24 -9.37 4.93
C SER A 45 -25.33 -10.27 6.16
N ASN A 46 -25.99 -9.80 7.22
CA ASN A 46 -26.32 -10.62 8.39
C ASN A 46 -26.91 -11.97 7.98
N GLY A 47 -26.40 -13.06 8.55
CA GLY A 47 -26.79 -14.43 8.19
C GLY A 47 -25.97 -15.06 7.05
N GLY A 48 -24.95 -14.36 6.53
CA GLY A 48 -23.93 -14.94 5.65
C GLY A 48 -24.28 -14.97 4.15
N SER A 49 -25.37 -14.31 3.74
CA SER A 49 -25.70 -14.16 2.33
C SER A 49 -24.81 -13.10 1.70
N CYS A 50 -24.08 -13.45 0.63
CA CYS A 50 -23.17 -12.53 -0.05
C CYS A 50 -23.57 -12.29 -1.51
N SER A 51 -23.34 -11.07 -2.00
CA SER A 51 -23.52 -10.67 -3.39
C SER A 51 -22.19 -10.33 -4.03
N THR A 52 -21.94 -10.87 -5.23
CA THR A 52 -20.72 -10.59 -6.00
C THR A 52 -20.72 -9.17 -6.55
N LYS A 53 -19.58 -8.50 -6.41
CA LYS A 53 -19.21 -7.21 -7.00
C LYS A 53 -18.23 -7.46 -8.14
N GLN A 54 -18.44 -6.75 -9.25
CA GLN A 54 -17.56 -6.80 -10.42
C GLN A 54 -16.50 -5.70 -10.25
N GLY A 55 -15.36 -6.05 -9.65
CA GLY A 55 -14.22 -5.16 -9.51
C GLY A 55 -13.14 -5.43 -10.56
N SER A 56 -12.11 -4.61 -10.53
CA SER A 56 -10.85 -4.81 -11.26
C SER A 56 -9.68 -4.36 -10.39
N ILE A 57 -8.46 -4.64 -10.83
CA ILE A 57 -7.24 -4.15 -10.16
C ILE A 57 -6.44 -3.23 -11.07
N VAL A 58 -5.73 -2.28 -10.48
CA VAL A 58 -4.82 -1.39 -11.19
C VAL A 58 -3.42 -1.41 -10.59
N LEU A 59 -2.39 -1.43 -11.44
CA LEU A 59 -0.99 -1.32 -11.04
C LEU A 59 -0.64 0.10 -10.58
N ASP A 60 0.09 0.20 -9.47
CA ASP A 60 0.67 1.44 -8.95
C ASP A 60 1.54 2.19 -9.98
N ALA A 61 1.45 3.52 -9.94
CA ALA A 61 2.12 4.41 -10.87
C ALA A 61 3.66 4.27 -10.91
N ASN A 62 4.30 3.87 -9.81
CA ASN A 62 5.74 3.78 -9.68
C ASN A 62 6.35 2.68 -10.57
N TRP A 63 5.59 1.64 -10.92
CA TRP A 63 6.02 0.56 -11.82
C TRP A 63 5.88 0.89 -13.30
N ARG A 64 5.11 1.92 -13.63
CA ARG A 64 4.77 2.24 -15.02
C ARG A 64 5.96 2.87 -15.73
N TRP A 65 6.01 2.65 -17.03
CA TRP A 65 6.92 3.39 -17.89
C TRP A 65 6.57 4.88 -17.86
N VAL A 66 7.59 5.71 -17.58
CA VAL A 66 7.47 7.17 -17.57
C VAL A 66 8.24 7.73 -18.75
N HIS A 67 7.52 8.28 -19.72
CA HIS A 67 8.10 8.81 -20.96
C HIS A 67 7.62 10.23 -21.25
N GLN A 68 8.34 10.93 -22.11
CA GLN A 68 7.96 12.27 -22.54
C GLN A 68 6.65 12.21 -23.36
N THR A 69 5.80 13.20 -23.18
CA THR A 69 4.58 13.39 -23.97
C THR A 69 4.91 13.51 -25.46
N GLY A 70 4.24 12.71 -26.31
CA GLY A 70 4.46 12.70 -27.75
C GLY A 70 5.80 12.11 -28.23
N SER A 71 6.57 11.48 -27.34
CA SER A 71 7.86 10.85 -27.66
C SER A 71 8.04 9.56 -26.82
N SER A 72 8.84 8.62 -27.33
CA SER A 72 9.23 7.41 -26.58
C SER A 72 10.50 7.62 -25.74
N SER A 73 10.97 8.86 -25.59
CA SER A 73 12.11 9.20 -24.72
C SER A 73 11.72 9.04 -23.25
N ASN A 74 12.52 8.30 -22.48
CA ASN A 74 12.26 8.08 -21.06
C ASN A 74 12.44 9.38 -20.26
N CYS A 75 11.48 9.70 -19.40
CA CYS A 75 11.67 10.70 -18.35
C CYS A 75 12.40 10.10 -17.14
N TYR A 76 12.30 8.78 -16.94
CA TYR A 76 12.94 8.05 -15.85
C TYR A 76 13.50 6.73 -16.37
N THR A 77 14.79 6.45 -16.13
CA THR A 77 15.47 5.21 -16.55
C THR A 77 16.33 4.66 -15.42
N GLY A 78 16.20 3.36 -15.14
CA GLY A 78 16.85 2.76 -13.97
C GLY A 78 16.35 3.45 -12.71
N ASN A 79 17.21 4.24 -12.08
CA ASN A 79 16.88 5.02 -10.89
C ASN A 79 17.14 6.54 -11.03
N LYS A 80 17.10 7.07 -12.26
CA LYS A 80 17.41 8.47 -12.58
C LYS A 80 16.37 9.13 -13.47
N TRP A 81 16.06 10.38 -13.16
CA TRP A 81 15.29 11.27 -14.01
C TRP A 81 16.15 11.88 -15.12
N ASP A 82 15.56 12.10 -16.30
CA ASP A 82 16.15 12.91 -17.36
C ASP A 82 15.92 14.41 -17.07
N THR A 83 16.95 15.08 -16.58
CA THR A 83 16.89 16.49 -16.15
C THR A 83 16.75 17.49 -17.30
N SER A 84 16.87 17.07 -18.56
CA SER A 84 16.62 17.95 -19.72
C SER A 84 15.12 18.28 -19.88
N TYR A 85 14.24 17.40 -19.42
CA TYR A 85 12.79 17.61 -19.40
C TYR A 85 12.26 17.79 -17.98
N CYS A 86 12.85 17.09 -17.01
CA CYS A 86 12.52 17.13 -15.58
C CYS A 86 13.44 18.07 -14.80
N SER A 87 13.40 19.37 -15.13
CA SER A 87 14.20 20.40 -14.45
C SER A 87 13.64 20.81 -13.09
N THR A 88 12.32 20.70 -12.92
CA THR A 88 11.58 20.94 -11.67
C THR A 88 10.47 19.89 -11.56
N ASN A 89 9.93 19.72 -10.36
CA ASN A 89 8.84 18.80 -10.07
C ASN A 89 7.62 19.05 -10.97
N ASP A 90 7.20 20.32 -11.07
CA ASP A 90 6.09 20.72 -11.94
C ASP A 90 6.42 20.47 -13.42
N ALA A 91 7.54 20.97 -13.92
CA ALA A 91 7.90 20.86 -15.34
C ALA A 91 7.98 19.40 -15.80
N CYS A 92 8.50 18.52 -14.93
CA CYS A 92 8.55 17.09 -15.17
C CYS A 92 7.15 16.49 -15.24
N ALA A 93 6.27 16.78 -14.28
CA ALA A 93 4.88 16.35 -14.34
C ALA A 93 4.24 16.76 -15.67
N GLN A 94 4.35 18.03 -16.07
CA GLN A 94 3.71 18.52 -17.30
C GLN A 94 4.16 17.81 -18.58
N LYS A 95 5.43 17.38 -18.63
CA LYS A 95 6.07 16.86 -19.83
C LYS A 95 6.11 15.34 -19.89
N CYS A 96 5.84 14.65 -18.78
CA CYS A 96 6.00 13.21 -18.65
C CYS A 96 4.65 12.52 -18.45
N ALA A 97 4.53 11.33 -19.02
CA ALA A 97 3.30 10.55 -19.05
C ALA A 97 3.50 9.17 -18.41
N LEU A 98 2.50 8.69 -17.68
CA LEU A 98 2.41 7.28 -17.27
C LEU A 98 1.74 6.49 -18.38
N ASP A 99 2.40 5.44 -18.87
CA ASP A 99 1.81 4.58 -19.89
C ASP A 99 0.97 3.44 -19.30
N GLY A 100 0.21 2.75 -20.15
CA GLY A 100 -0.52 1.55 -19.75
C GLY A 100 0.41 0.39 -19.37
N ALA A 101 -0.15 -0.68 -18.80
CA ALA A 101 0.61 -1.83 -18.34
C ALA A 101 0.24 -3.14 -19.08
N ASP A 102 1.26 -3.91 -19.48
CA ASP A 102 1.11 -5.35 -19.78
C ASP A 102 1.25 -6.14 -18.47
N TYR A 103 0.13 -6.27 -17.76
CA TYR A 103 0.05 -6.86 -16.42
C TYR A 103 0.73 -8.23 -16.33
N SER A 104 0.45 -9.14 -17.27
CA SER A 104 0.95 -10.51 -17.20
C SER A 104 2.42 -10.59 -17.64
N ASN A 105 2.76 -10.09 -18.83
CA ASN A 105 4.07 -10.37 -19.41
C ASN A 105 5.17 -9.45 -18.88
N THR A 106 4.82 -8.25 -18.40
CA THR A 106 5.81 -7.30 -17.84
C THR A 106 5.88 -7.40 -16.33
N TYR A 107 4.73 -7.54 -15.65
CA TYR A 107 4.62 -7.39 -14.20
C TYR A 107 4.26 -8.69 -13.46
N GLY A 108 3.93 -9.78 -14.17
CA GLY A 108 3.62 -11.06 -13.54
C GLY A 108 2.31 -11.06 -12.74
N ILE A 109 1.37 -10.20 -13.11
CA ILE A 109 0.06 -10.04 -12.47
C ILE A 109 -0.98 -10.74 -13.33
N THR A 110 -1.72 -11.66 -12.72
CA THR A 110 -2.81 -12.38 -13.39
C THR A 110 -4.02 -12.48 -12.48
N THR A 111 -5.22 -12.52 -13.07
CA THR A 111 -6.46 -12.71 -12.32
C THR A 111 -7.31 -13.83 -12.91
N SER A 112 -8.13 -14.44 -12.07
CA SER A 112 -9.11 -15.47 -12.46
C SER A 112 -10.30 -15.44 -11.51
N GLY A 113 -11.46 -14.94 -11.98
CA GLY A 113 -12.64 -14.78 -11.13
C GLY A 113 -12.37 -13.84 -9.96
N SER A 114 -12.33 -14.38 -8.73
CA SER A 114 -12.03 -13.62 -7.51
C SER A 114 -10.55 -13.63 -7.12
N GLU A 115 -9.69 -14.28 -7.90
CA GLU A 115 -8.27 -14.47 -7.58
C GLU A 115 -7.40 -13.41 -8.27
N VAL A 116 -6.41 -12.91 -7.54
CA VAL A 116 -5.21 -12.25 -8.09
C VAL A 116 -3.98 -13.01 -7.65
N ARG A 117 -3.08 -13.27 -8.61
CA ARG A 117 -1.75 -13.81 -8.38
C ARG A 117 -0.72 -12.76 -8.74
N LEU A 118 0.21 -12.52 -7.82
CA LEU A 118 1.36 -11.64 -8.00
C LEU A 118 2.64 -12.48 -7.99
N ASN A 119 3.36 -12.53 -9.10
CA ASN A 119 4.68 -13.15 -9.17
C ASN A 119 5.75 -12.17 -8.67
N PHE A 120 6.78 -12.70 -8.02
CA PHE A 120 7.87 -11.88 -7.48
C PHE A 120 8.77 -11.33 -8.60
N VAL A 121 9.33 -12.20 -9.46
CA VAL A 121 10.20 -11.78 -10.55
C VAL A 121 9.54 -12.09 -11.89
N THR A 122 9.48 -11.08 -12.77
CA THR A 122 9.03 -11.24 -14.16
C THR A 122 10.08 -10.70 -15.13
N ASN A 123 10.67 -11.59 -15.91
CA ASN A 123 11.59 -11.19 -16.98
C ASN A 123 10.79 -10.75 -18.21
N ASN A 124 11.18 -9.62 -18.79
CA ASN A 124 10.55 -9.04 -19.97
C ASN A 124 11.62 -8.49 -20.93
N SER A 125 11.20 -7.93 -22.07
CA SER A 125 12.13 -7.42 -23.09
C SER A 125 13.02 -6.26 -22.62
N ASN A 126 12.64 -5.59 -21.54
CA ASN A 126 13.34 -4.43 -20.97
C ASN A 126 14.17 -4.78 -19.72
N GLY A 127 14.26 -6.06 -19.36
CA GLY A 127 15.01 -6.54 -18.21
C GLY A 127 14.15 -7.35 -17.25
N LYS A 128 14.21 -7.03 -15.97
CA LYS A 128 13.58 -7.78 -14.88
C LYS A 128 12.69 -6.85 -14.05
N ASN A 129 11.40 -7.15 -13.95
CA ASN A 129 10.51 -6.57 -12.95
C ASN A 129 10.62 -7.35 -11.64
N VAL A 130 10.60 -6.64 -10.51
CA VAL A 130 10.60 -7.22 -9.16
C VAL A 130 9.43 -6.64 -8.38
N GLY A 131 8.61 -7.52 -7.81
CA GLY A 131 7.43 -7.18 -7.03
C GLY A 131 6.34 -6.47 -7.83
N SER A 132 5.25 -6.17 -7.12
CA SER A 132 4.16 -5.34 -7.62
C SER A 132 3.31 -4.82 -6.47
N ARG A 133 2.59 -3.72 -6.71
CA ARG A 133 1.54 -3.19 -5.84
C ARG A 133 0.32 -2.85 -6.70
N VAL A 134 -0.84 -3.36 -6.30
CA VAL A 134 -2.10 -3.14 -7.03
C VAL A 134 -3.21 -2.67 -6.09
N TYR A 135 -4.17 -1.93 -6.64
CA TYR A 135 -5.33 -1.40 -5.92
C TYR A 135 -6.62 -1.99 -6.45
N MET A 136 -7.61 -2.20 -5.58
CA MET A 136 -8.97 -2.56 -6.00
C MET A 136 -9.70 -1.33 -6.57
N MET A 137 -10.35 -1.52 -7.72
CA MET A 137 -11.10 -0.50 -8.44
C MET A 137 -12.61 -0.71 -8.27
N ALA A 138 -13.34 0.39 -8.04
CA ALA A 138 -14.81 0.42 -8.10
C ALA A 138 -15.30 0.53 -9.56
N ASP A 139 -14.58 1.32 -10.36
CA ASP A 139 -14.77 1.53 -11.79
C ASP A 139 -13.42 1.89 -12.44
N ASP A 140 -13.38 2.12 -13.76
CA ASP A 140 -12.13 2.41 -14.50
C ASP A 140 -11.37 3.67 -14.04
N THR A 141 -11.99 4.53 -13.22
CA THR A 141 -11.48 5.85 -12.81
C THR A 141 -11.48 6.09 -11.30
N HIS A 142 -12.01 5.17 -10.50
CA HIS A 142 -12.03 5.28 -9.04
C HIS A 142 -11.65 3.97 -8.36
N TYR A 143 -10.84 4.08 -7.31
CA TYR A 143 -10.61 3.00 -6.35
C TYR A 143 -11.89 2.63 -5.61
N GLU A 144 -11.99 1.37 -5.19
CA GLU A 144 -13.00 0.96 -4.21
C GLU A 144 -12.60 1.49 -2.83
N VAL A 145 -13.54 2.19 -2.17
CA VAL A 145 -13.32 2.81 -0.86
C VAL A 145 -14.13 2.08 0.20
N TYR A 146 -13.43 1.46 1.14
CA TYR A 146 -13.99 0.62 2.19
C TYR A 146 -14.15 1.39 3.50
N LYS A 147 -15.35 1.34 4.08
CA LYS A 147 -15.64 1.85 5.44
C LYS A 147 -15.64 0.66 6.40
N LEU A 148 -14.62 0.55 7.24
CA LEU A 148 -14.34 -0.71 7.95
C LEU A 148 -14.88 -0.76 9.38
N LEU A 149 -15.29 0.37 9.98
CA LEU A 149 -15.81 0.39 11.35
C LEU A 149 -17.06 -0.49 11.49
N ASN A 150 -17.04 -1.37 12.50
CA ASN A 150 -18.08 -2.35 12.77
C ASN A 150 -18.36 -3.28 11.57
N GLN A 151 -17.32 -3.60 10.80
CA GLN A 151 -17.33 -4.56 9.71
C GLN A 151 -16.32 -5.69 9.95
N GLU A 152 -16.41 -6.67 9.08
CA GLU A 152 -15.51 -7.80 8.95
C GLU A 152 -14.98 -7.85 7.51
N PHE A 153 -13.66 -7.93 7.38
CA PHE A 153 -12.96 -8.12 6.12
C PHE A 153 -12.35 -9.51 6.08
N THR A 154 -12.49 -10.21 4.95
CA THR A 154 -12.04 -11.60 4.82
C THR A 154 -11.54 -11.88 3.43
N PHE A 155 -10.51 -12.72 3.34
CA PHE A 155 -9.94 -13.18 2.08
C PHE A 155 -9.29 -14.55 2.27
N ASP A 156 -9.11 -15.26 1.17
CA ASP A 156 -8.29 -16.47 1.11
C ASP A 156 -6.90 -16.10 0.57
N VAL A 157 -5.85 -16.73 1.10
CA VAL A 157 -4.47 -16.48 0.71
C VAL A 157 -3.65 -17.76 0.59
N ASP A 158 -2.80 -17.83 -0.43
CA ASP A 158 -1.73 -18.83 -0.56
C ASP A 158 -0.35 -18.16 -0.48
N VAL A 159 0.34 -18.43 0.62
CA VAL A 159 1.71 -17.96 0.92
C VAL A 159 2.75 -19.07 0.80
N SER A 160 2.37 -20.26 0.33
CA SER A 160 3.23 -21.47 0.33
C SER A 160 4.49 -21.32 -0.53
N LYS A 161 4.53 -20.29 -1.39
CA LYS A 161 5.67 -19.95 -2.25
C LYS A 161 6.37 -18.65 -1.85
N LEU A 162 6.12 -18.15 -0.65
CA LEU A 162 6.81 -16.99 -0.08
C LEU A 162 7.84 -17.44 0.97
N PRO A 163 9.13 -17.51 0.65
CA PRO A 163 10.18 -17.84 1.62
C PRO A 163 10.51 -16.63 2.51
N CYS A 164 11.50 -16.81 3.40
CA CYS A 164 12.13 -15.73 4.16
C CYS A 164 12.55 -14.57 3.25
N GLY A 165 12.36 -13.33 3.70
CA GLY A 165 12.77 -12.13 2.96
C GLY A 165 11.74 -11.56 2.00
N LEU A 166 10.63 -12.27 1.76
CA LEU A 166 9.50 -11.75 0.99
C LEU A 166 8.35 -11.37 1.90
N ASN A 167 7.53 -10.44 1.43
CA ASN A 167 6.27 -10.08 2.04
C ASN A 167 5.18 -10.00 0.96
N GLY A 168 4.23 -10.93 1.04
CA GLY A 168 2.93 -10.77 0.41
C GLY A 168 2.04 -9.98 1.35
N ALA A 169 1.84 -8.70 1.04
CA ALA A 169 1.02 -7.80 1.84
C ALA A 169 -0.38 -7.58 1.24
N LEU A 170 -1.39 -7.56 2.11
CA LEU A 170 -2.75 -7.08 1.83
C LEU A 170 -3.16 -6.12 2.94
N TYR A 171 -3.47 -4.88 2.57
CA TYR A 171 -3.60 -3.79 3.53
C TYR A 171 -4.50 -2.67 3.00
N PHE A 172 -4.77 -1.69 3.86
CA PHE A 172 -5.62 -0.55 3.54
C PHE A 172 -4.89 0.76 3.81
N VAL A 173 -5.07 1.75 2.93
CA VAL A 173 -4.52 3.11 3.10
C VAL A 173 -5.56 4.18 2.77
N VAL A 174 -5.44 5.37 3.34
CA VAL A 174 -6.39 6.48 3.09
C VAL A 174 -5.97 7.30 1.86
N MET A 175 -6.12 6.68 0.69
CA MET A 175 -5.96 7.32 -0.62
C MET A 175 -7.24 8.02 -1.08
N ASP A 176 -7.10 9.06 -1.90
CA ASP A 176 -8.23 9.66 -2.61
C ASP A 176 -8.78 8.68 -3.65
N ALA A 177 -10.11 8.52 -3.69
CA ALA A 177 -10.77 7.56 -4.58
C ALA A 177 -10.41 7.75 -6.06
N ASP A 178 -10.20 8.98 -6.51
CA ASP A 178 -9.85 9.33 -7.89
C ASP A 178 -8.33 9.39 -8.14
N GLY A 179 -7.52 8.97 -7.17
CA GLY A 179 -6.06 9.06 -7.20
C GLY A 179 -5.52 10.49 -7.15
N GLY A 180 -6.36 11.47 -6.80
CA GLY A 180 -6.02 12.88 -6.59
C GLY A 180 -6.31 13.82 -7.77
N VAL A 181 -6.94 13.35 -8.87
CA VAL A 181 -7.16 14.19 -10.06
C VAL A 181 -8.06 15.41 -9.80
N SER A 182 -9.02 15.31 -8.88
CA SER A 182 -9.89 16.43 -8.49
C SER A 182 -9.17 17.50 -7.68
N LYS A 183 -8.11 17.12 -6.94
CA LYS A 183 -7.35 18.02 -6.07
C LYS A 183 -6.12 18.61 -6.76
N TYR A 184 -5.49 17.85 -7.64
CA TYR A 184 -4.21 18.20 -8.24
C TYR A 184 -4.36 18.35 -9.75
N PRO A 185 -4.48 19.59 -10.27
CA PRO A 185 -4.68 19.82 -11.71
C PRO A 185 -3.58 19.24 -12.59
N ASN A 186 -2.37 19.10 -12.04
CA ASN A 186 -1.25 18.46 -12.70
C ASN A 186 -1.29 16.92 -12.60
N ASN A 187 -2.29 16.29 -12.01
CA ASN A 187 -2.51 14.86 -12.16
C ASN A 187 -3.59 14.64 -13.22
N LYS A 188 -3.21 14.15 -14.41
CA LYS A 188 -4.17 13.75 -15.45
C LYS A 188 -4.41 12.25 -15.51
N ALA A 189 -3.57 11.47 -14.85
CA ALA A 189 -3.58 10.01 -14.94
C ALA A 189 -4.56 9.38 -13.92
N GLY A 190 -4.50 9.79 -12.66
CA GLY A 190 -5.46 9.39 -11.62
C GLY A 190 -5.45 7.91 -11.25
N ALA A 191 -6.51 7.48 -10.56
CA ALA A 191 -6.69 6.10 -10.13
C ALA A 191 -6.62 5.10 -11.30
N LYS A 192 -7.04 5.51 -12.50
CA LYS A 192 -6.90 4.69 -13.71
C LYS A 192 -5.46 4.23 -13.98
N TYR A 193 -4.47 4.99 -13.54
CA TYR A 193 -3.05 4.68 -13.68
C TYR A 193 -2.36 4.47 -12.32
N GLY A 194 -3.11 4.20 -11.25
CA GLY A 194 -2.57 3.85 -9.95
C GLY A 194 -1.85 5.00 -9.23
N THR A 195 -2.27 6.26 -9.42
CA THR A 195 -1.66 7.41 -8.72
C THR A 195 -2.22 7.62 -7.31
N GLY A 196 -1.51 8.40 -6.50
CA GLY A 196 -2.01 8.91 -5.22
C GLY A 196 -1.67 8.05 -4.00
N TYR A 197 -0.77 7.07 -4.15
CA TYR A 197 -0.33 6.23 -3.06
C TYR A 197 0.24 7.04 -1.89
N CYS A 198 -0.07 6.57 -0.69
CA CYS A 198 0.47 7.03 0.58
C CYS A 198 0.39 5.84 1.55
N ASP A 199 1.21 5.89 2.59
CA ASP A 199 1.14 4.94 3.71
C ASP A 199 1.78 5.57 4.96
N SER A 200 1.89 4.81 6.04
CA SER A 200 2.38 5.29 7.32
C SER A 200 3.89 5.54 7.35
N GLN A 201 4.62 5.05 6.35
CA GLN A 201 6.06 5.25 6.19
C GLN A 201 6.39 6.57 5.50
N CYS A 202 5.37 7.32 5.07
CA CYS A 202 5.54 8.58 4.34
C CYS A 202 6.49 8.44 3.13
N PRO A 203 6.27 7.47 2.22
CA PRO A 203 7.21 7.02 1.22
C PRO A 203 7.71 8.15 0.34
N ARG A 204 9.03 8.29 0.28
CA ARG A 204 9.74 9.30 -0.51
C ARG A 204 10.25 8.77 -1.84
N ASP A 205 10.06 7.48 -2.11
CA ASP A 205 10.44 6.79 -3.34
C ASP A 205 9.39 6.91 -4.45
N MET A 206 8.22 7.46 -4.14
CA MET A 206 7.18 7.72 -5.12
C MET A 206 7.64 8.75 -6.15
N LYS A 207 7.61 8.36 -7.43
CA LYS A 207 8.01 9.23 -8.56
C LYS A 207 7.10 10.44 -8.73
N PHE A 208 5.82 10.32 -8.40
CA PHE A 208 4.84 11.40 -8.49
C PHE A 208 3.97 11.44 -7.22
N ILE A 209 3.84 12.63 -6.63
CA ILE A 209 3.06 12.89 -5.42
C ILE A 209 2.26 14.17 -5.65
N GLN A 210 0.94 14.13 -5.41
CA GLN A 210 0.05 15.30 -5.49
C GLN A 210 0.18 16.10 -6.82
N GLY A 211 0.30 15.39 -7.95
CA GLY A 211 0.42 15.98 -9.29
C GLY A 211 1.80 16.56 -9.62
N GLN A 212 2.78 16.40 -8.75
CA GLN A 212 4.17 16.83 -8.96
C GLN A 212 5.06 15.60 -9.15
N ALA A 213 6.08 15.69 -10.02
CA ALA A 213 7.15 14.70 -9.98
C ALA A 213 7.97 14.87 -8.69
N ASN A 214 8.82 13.90 -8.37
CA ASN A 214 9.71 13.94 -7.21
C ASN A 214 11.19 14.03 -7.64
N VAL A 215 11.49 14.85 -8.64
CA VAL A 215 12.85 14.95 -9.22
C VAL A 215 13.78 15.83 -8.37
N GLU A 216 13.22 16.83 -7.69
CA GLU A 216 13.99 17.74 -6.84
C GLU A 216 14.50 17.01 -5.60
N GLY A 217 15.83 17.04 -5.42
CA GLY A 217 16.50 16.30 -4.35
C GLY A 217 16.53 14.79 -4.54
N TRP A 218 16.22 14.28 -5.74
CA TRP A 218 16.24 12.85 -6.01
C TRP A 218 17.63 12.23 -5.82
N VAL A 219 17.72 11.22 -4.95
CA VAL A 219 18.91 10.43 -4.68
C VAL A 219 18.64 8.99 -5.09
N SER A 220 19.40 8.50 -6.08
CA SER A 220 19.35 7.10 -6.50
C SER A 220 19.75 6.17 -5.36
N SER A 221 18.98 5.10 -5.13
CA SER A 221 19.32 4.05 -4.16
C SER A 221 20.63 3.37 -4.59
N THR A 222 21.50 3.06 -3.62
CA THR A 222 22.78 2.39 -3.87
C THR A 222 22.63 0.87 -3.98
N ASN A 223 21.58 0.31 -3.40
CA ASN A 223 21.29 -1.11 -3.35
C ASN A 223 20.16 -1.54 -4.30
N ASN A 224 19.34 -0.61 -4.82
CA ASN A 224 18.26 -0.89 -5.78
C ASN A 224 18.44 -0.08 -7.07
N ALA A 225 18.49 -0.78 -8.20
CA ALA A 225 18.73 -0.16 -9.52
C ALA A 225 17.52 0.58 -10.11
N ASN A 226 16.33 0.42 -9.52
CA ASN A 226 15.05 0.92 -10.04
C ASN A 226 14.41 2.01 -9.15
N THR A 227 15.01 2.30 -7.99
CA THR A 227 14.43 3.21 -6.99
C THR A 227 15.43 4.26 -6.54
N GLY A 228 14.89 5.27 -5.87
CA GLY A 228 15.61 6.34 -5.19
C GLY A 228 14.62 7.07 -4.31
N THR A 229 15.04 8.15 -3.65
CA THR A 229 14.17 8.96 -2.81
C THR A 229 14.28 10.42 -3.20
N GLY A 230 13.15 11.11 -3.28
CA GLY A 230 13.09 12.55 -3.51
C GLY A 230 12.88 13.35 -2.23
N ASN A 231 12.65 14.66 -2.42
CA ASN A 231 12.33 15.56 -1.31
C ASN A 231 10.92 15.33 -0.77
N HIS A 232 9.95 14.97 -1.60
CA HIS A 232 8.57 14.78 -1.15
C HIS A 232 8.33 13.35 -0.67
N GLY A 233 7.56 13.22 0.40
CA GLY A 233 6.94 11.96 0.82
C GLY A 233 5.41 12.08 0.88
N SER A 234 4.72 10.94 0.88
CA SER A 234 3.25 10.87 0.83
C SER A 234 2.71 10.08 2.01
N CYS A 235 2.24 10.77 3.05
CA CYS A 235 1.81 10.20 4.32
C CYS A 235 0.29 9.97 4.34
N CYS A 236 -0.17 8.83 4.87
CA CYS A 236 -1.53 8.65 5.35
C CYS A 236 -1.61 7.48 6.32
N ALA A 237 -2.72 7.37 7.06
CA ALA A 237 -2.93 6.23 7.93
C ALA A 237 -3.03 4.93 7.12
N GLU A 238 -2.55 3.85 7.73
CA GLU A 238 -2.39 2.54 7.13
C GLU A 238 -2.90 1.46 8.09
N LEU A 239 -3.51 0.43 7.52
CA LEU A 239 -4.01 -0.73 8.24
C LEU A 239 -3.53 -1.98 7.52
N ASP A 240 -2.46 -2.54 8.04
CA ASP A 240 -1.86 -3.77 7.55
C ASP A 240 -2.67 -4.97 8.04
N ILE A 241 -3.59 -5.41 7.19
CA ILE A 241 -4.40 -6.60 7.49
C ILE A 241 -3.49 -7.83 7.51
N TRP A 242 -2.53 -7.88 6.61
CA TRP A 242 -1.73 -9.06 6.38
C TRP A 242 -0.39 -8.67 5.78
N GLU A 243 0.66 -8.74 6.57
CA GLU A 243 2.03 -8.78 6.07
C GLU A 243 2.61 -10.14 6.38
N SER A 244 3.09 -10.87 5.37
CA SER A 244 3.36 -12.28 5.56
C SER A 244 4.33 -12.90 4.56
N ASN A 245 4.89 -14.01 5.02
CA ASN A 245 5.37 -15.08 4.15
C ASN A 245 4.99 -16.44 4.76
N SER A 246 5.57 -17.53 4.26
CA SER A 246 5.27 -18.87 4.79
C SER A 246 5.76 -19.08 6.23
N ILE A 247 6.60 -18.20 6.78
CA ILE A 247 7.22 -18.37 8.10
C ILE A 247 6.47 -17.58 9.18
N SER A 248 6.19 -16.31 8.91
CA SER A 248 5.57 -15.38 9.85
C SER A 248 4.51 -14.51 9.18
N GLN A 249 3.64 -13.94 10.00
CA GLN A 249 2.65 -12.94 9.58
C GLN A 249 2.41 -11.91 10.70
N ALA A 250 2.00 -10.70 10.32
CA ALA A 250 1.59 -9.64 11.23
C ALA A 250 0.28 -8.96 10.77
N LEU A 251 -0.47 -8.46 11.75
CA LEU A 251 -1.58 -7.52 11.62
C LEU A 251 -1.20 -6.25 12.38
N THR A 252 -1.26 -5.09 11.73
CA THR A 252 -0.71 -3.85 12.30
C THR A 252 -1.52 -2.61 11.89
N PRO A 253 -2.19 -1.90 12.81
CA PRO A 253 -2.73 -0.58 12.56
C PRO A 253 -1.65 0.49 12.76
N HIS A 254 -1.58 1.44 11.82
CA HIS A 254 -0.65 2.57 11.82
C HIS A 254 -1.43 3.89 11.69
N PRO A 255 -1.71 4.58 12.81
CA PRO A 255 -2.38 5.86 12.76
C PRO A 255 -1.40 6.98 12.36
N CYS A 256 -1.98 8.07 11.85
CA CYS A 256 -1.28 9.31 11.58
C CYS A 256 -2.06 10.48 12.17
N ASP A 257 -1.38 11.57 12.49
CA ASP A 257 -1.99 12.82 12.99
C ASP A 257 -3.06 13.37 12.03
N THR A 258 -2.87 13.13 10.72
CA THR A 258 -3.88 13.31 9.69
C THR A 258 -4.10 11.99 8.97
N ALA A 259 -5.32 11.48 9.02
CA ALA A 259 -5.67 10.19 8.41
C ALA A 259 -5.45 10.17 6.90
N THR A 260 -5.84 11.22 6.18
CA THR A 260 -5.81 11.30 4.71
C THR A 260 -4.44 11.63 4.12
N ASN A 261 -4.24 11.32 2.84
CA ASN A 261 -3.05 11.69 2.06
C ASN A 261 -2.59 13.14 2.30
N THR A 262 -1.37 13.28 2.82
CA THR A 262 -0.66 14.54 3.03
C THR A 262 0.76 14.46 2.46
N LEU A 263 1.25 15.59 1.96
CA LEU A 263 2.63 15.71 1.48
C LEU A 263 3.53 16.14 2.64
N CYS A 264 4.64 15.44 2.83
CA CYS A 264 5.72 15.82 3.73
C CYS A 264 6.98 16.16 2.93
N THR A 265 8.00 16.75 3.56
CA THR A 265 9.25 17.15 2.88
C THR A 265 10.49 16.81 3.67
N GLY A 266 11.45 16.17 3.01
CA GLY A 266 12.75 15.80 3.56
C GLY A 266 12.63 14.85 4.74
N ASP A 267 13.58 14.94 5.66
CA ASP A 267 13.61 14.07 6.85
C ASP A 267 12.49 14.36 7.84
N ALA A 268 11.81 15.51 7.73
CA ALA A 268 10.61 15.80 8.53
C ALA A 268 9.42 14.91 8.16
N CYS A 269 9.52 14.13 7.07
CA CYS A 269 8.59 13.05 6.79
C CYS A 269 8.58 11.96 7.88
N GLY A 270 9.70 11.72 8.55
CA GLY A 270 9.85 10.51 9.35
C GLY A 270 9.81 9.25 8.49
N GLY A 271 9.39 8.13 9.09
CA GLY A 271 9.30 6.85 8.41
C GLY A 271 10.65 6.26 7.99
N THR A 272 10.58 5.13 7.28
CA THR A 272 11.75 4.30 6.93
C THR A 272 12.78 5.02 6.05
N TYR A 273 12.38 6.04 5.29
CA TYR A 273 13.25 6.76 4.34
C TYR A 273 13.89 8.03 4.92
N SER A 274 13.78 8.27 6.23
CA SER A 274 14.29 9.48 6.88
C SER A 274 15.36 9.16 7.93
N SER A 275 16.14 10.18 8.31
CA SER A 275 17.19 10.03 9.33
C SER A 275 16.66 9.72 10.73
N ASP A 276 15.43 10.15 11.04
CA ASP A 276 14.70 9.79 12.25
C ASP A 276 13.30 9.29 11.85
N ARG A 277 13.05 7.99 11.99
CA ARG A 277 11.74 7.40 11.63
C ARG A 277 10.58 7.96 12.45
N TYR A 278 10.82 8.43 13.67
CA TYR A 278 9.78 8.93 14.60
C TYR A 278 9.56 10.44 14.55
N GLY A 279 10.31 11.14 13.68
CA GLY A 279 10.25 12.60 13.52
C GLY A 279 9.05 13.10 12.72
N GLY A 280 8.27 12.20 12.13
CA GLY A 280 7.14 12.51 11.26
C GLY A 280 5.78 12.61 11.97
N THR A 281 4.72 12.57 11.16
CA THR A 281 3.31 12.69 11.57
C THR A 281 2.55 11.37 11.52
N CYS A 282 3.24 10.28 11.20
CA CYS A 282 2.68 8.93 11.12
C CYS A 282 3.47 8.01 12.03
N ASP A 283 2.79 7.00 12.56
CA ASP A 283 3.44 5.93 13.30
C ASP A 283 4.08 4.91 12.34
N PRO A 284 5.42 4.83 12.26
CA PRO A 284 6.10 3.93 11.34
C PRO A 284 6.20 2.49 11.86
N ASP A 285 5.89 2.24 13.14
CA ASP A 285 6.03 0.92 13.77
C ASP A 285 4.67 0.21 13.90
N GLY A 286 3.63 0.96 14.25
CA GLY A 286 2.30 0.43 14.47
C GLY A 286 2.13 -0.28 15.81
N CYS A 287 0.97 -0.91 15.99
CA CYS A 287 0.71 -1.83 17.11
C CYS A 287 0.52 -3.26 16.57
N ASP A 288 1.60 -4.00 16.39
CA ASP A 288 1.57 -5.26 15.67
C ASP A 288 1.12 -6.46 16.51
N PHE A 289 0.45 -7.40 15.86
CA PHE A 289 0.24 -8.74 16.38
C PHE A 289 0.82 -9.79 15.42
N ASN A 290 2.08 -10.14 15.64
CA ASN A 290 2.71 -11.34 15.09
C ASN A 290 2.70 -12.46 16.15
N PRO A 291 1.99 -13.60 15.93
CA PRO A 291 1.91 -14.71 16.88
C PRO A 291 3.25 -15.22 17.38
N TYR A 292 4.26 -15.27 16.50
CA TYR A 292 5.61 -15.70 16.86
C TYR A 292 6.26 -14.68 17.80
N ARG A 293 6.15 -13.38 17.48
CA ARG A 293 6.72 -12.28 18.27
C ARG A 293 6.12 -12.17 19.66
N VAL A 294 4.83 -12.46 19.80
CA VAL A 294 4.13 -12.52 21.10
C VAL A 294 4.27 -13.88 21.81
N GLY A 295 5.19 -14.74 21.37
CA GLY A 295 5.60 -15.96 22.09
C GLY A 295 5.01 -17.27 21.55
N ASN A 296 3.96 -17.24 20.74
CA ASN A 296 3.37 -18.45 20.19
C ASN A 296 4.04 -18.87 18.87
N THR A 297 5.13 -19.60 19.01
CA THR A 297 5.96 -20.05 17.87
C THR A 297 5.38 -21.26 17.10
N THR A 298 4.27 -21.86 17.56
CA THR A 298 3.69 -23.09 16.96
C THR A 298 2.36 -22.86 16.24
N PHE A 299 1.87 -21.61 16.22
CA PHE A 299 0.59 -21.29 15.62
C PHE A 299 0.65 -21.19 14.09
N TYR A 300 1.52 -20.36 13.52
CA TYR A 300 1.59 -20.07 12.08
C TYR A 300 2.94 -20.48 11.49
N GLY A 301 2.91 -21.18 10.35
CA GLY A 301 4.09 -21.59 9.58
C GLY A 301 3.95 -22.99 8.96
N PRO A 302 5.01 -23.53 8.32
CA PRO A 302 4.88 -24.77 7.56
C PRO A 302 4.59 -25.96 8.49
N GLY A 303 3.45 -26.61 8.33
CA GLY A 303 3.01 -27.75 9.15
C GLY A 303 2.58 -27.43 10.57
N LYS A 304 2.31 -26.15 10.89
CA LYS A 304 1.84 -25.68 12.21
C LYS A 304 0.31 -25.69 12.31
N THR A 305 -0.25 -25.08 13.36
CA THR A 305 -1.71 -25.00 13.58
C THR A 305 -2.43 -24.42 12.36
N ILE A 306 -1.90 -23.31 11.85
CA ILE A 306 -2.18 -22.77 10.52
C ILE A 306 -1.01 -23.17 9.63
N ASP A 307 -1.25 -24.17 8.78
CA ASP A 307 -0.25 -24.75 7.88
C ASP A 307 -0.08 -23.90 6.63
N THR A 308 1.03 -23.17 6.54
CA THR A 308 1.32 -22.28 5.41
C THR A 308 1.72 -23.02 4.12
N ASN A 309 1.83 -24.35 4.14
CA ASN A 309 1.96 -25.14 2.90
C ASN A 309 0.65 -25.23 2.11
N LYS A 310 -0.45 -24.73 2.68
CA LYS A 310 -1.78 -24.74 2.07
C LYS A 310 -2.40 -23.34 2.12
N PRO A 311 -3.37 -23.05 1.24
CA PRO A 311 -4.20 -21.86 1.37
C PRO A 311 -4.94 -21.81 2.71
N MET A 312 -5.29 -20.59 3.12
CA MET A 312 -6.08 -20.32 4.32
C MET A 312 -7.02 -19.14 4.11
N THR A 313 -8.11 -19.09 4.85
CA THR A 313 -8.94 -17.88 4.99
C THR A 313 -8.43 -17.06 6.17
N VAL A 314 -8.31 -15.75 5.99
CA VAL A 314 -7.98 -14.78 7.04
C VAL A 314 -9.18 -13.86 7.25
N VAL A 315 -9.65 -13.77 8.50
CA VAL A 315 -10.81 -12.96 8.89
C VAL A 315 -10.34 -11.89 9.88
N THR A 316 -10.68 -10.63 9.62
CA THR A 316 -10.37 -9.51 10.51
C THR A 316 -11.64 -8.73 10.81
N GLN A 317 -11.90 -8.48 12.10
CA GLN A 317 -13.09 -7.75 12.57
C GLN A 317 -12.66 -6.44 13.22
N PHE A 318 -13.38 -5.36 12.93
CA PHE A 318 -13.09 -4.02 13.45
C PHE A 318 -14.23 -3.59 14.38
N ILE A 319 -14.07 -3.88 15.66
CA ILE A 319 -15.11 -3.70 16.66
C ILE A 319 -15.07 -2.27 17.19
N THR A 320 -16.25 -1.66 17.28
CA THR A 320 -16.42 -0.35 17.91
C THR A 320 -16.94 -0.49 19.33
N ASP A 321 -16.66 0.50 20.17
CA ASP A 321 -17.06 0.58 21.59
C ASP A 321 -18.58 0.43 21.83
N ASP A 322 -19.41 0.90 20.89
CA ASP A 322 -20.87 0.85 20.97
C ASP A 322 -21.52 -0.15 20.01
N GLY A 323 -20.73 -0.90 19.24
CA GLY A 323 -21.22 -1.87 18.26
C GLY A 323 -21.91 -1.25 17.03
N THR A 324 -21.67 0.04 16.75
CA THR A 324 -22.17 0.75 15.56
C THR A 324 -21.04 1.19 14.64
N SER A 325 -21.34 1.47 13.36
CA SER A 325 -20.33 1.97 12.41
C SER A 325 -19.88 3.42 12.66
N SER A 326 -20.48 4.10 13.66
CA SER A 326 -20.12 5.46 14.09
C SER A 326 -19.38 5.50 15.43
N GLY A 327 -19.29 4.37 16.13
CA GLY A 327 -18.54 4.26 17.38
C GLY A 327 -17.04 4.36 17.19
N THR A 328 -16.31 4.45 18.29
CA THR A 328 -14.84 4.50 18.28
C THR A 328 -14.29 3.09 18.12
N LEU A 329 -13.31 2.88 17.24
CA LEU A 329 -12.61 1.60 17.13
C LEU A 329 -12.00 1.23 18.50
N SER A 330 -12.40 0.08 19.03
CA SER A 330 -11.99 -0.40 20.35
C SER A 330 -11.12 -1.66 20.27
N GLU A 331 -11.35 -2.50 19.27
CA GLU A 331 -10.71 -3.81 19.18
C GLU A 331 -10.61 -4.29 17.72
N ILE A 332 -9.47 -4.88 17.35
CA ILE A 332 -9.27 -5.59 16.09
C ILE A 332 -9.04 -7.07 16.38
N LYS A 333 -9.99 -7.92 15.95
CA LYS A 333 -9.90 -9.38 16.12
C LYS A 333 -9.47 -10.08 14.85
N ARG A 334 -8.85 -11.25 15.03
CA ARG A 334 -8.35 -12.10 13.97
C ARG A 334 -8.80 -13.55 14.15
N PHE A 335 -9.27 -14.15 13.06
CA PHE A 335 -9.54 -15.58 12.94
C PHE A 335 -8.96 -16.12 11.63
N TYR A 336 -8.77 -17.44 11.59
CA TYR A 336 -8.33 -18.18 10.42
C TYR A 336 -9.31 -19.32 10.16
N VAL A 337 -9.53 -19.65 8.89
CA VAL A 337 -10.22 -20.88 8.51
C VAL A 337 -9.31 -21.70 7.61
N GLN A 338 -9.02 -22.94 8.00
CA GLN A 338 -8.23 -23.86 7.18
C GLN A 338 -8.81 -25.25 7.28
N ASP A 339 -8.93 -25.94 6.14
CA ASP A 339 -9.54 -27.28 6.04
C ASP A 339 -10.96 -27.34 6.70
N GLY A 340 -11.70 -26.23 6.66
CA GLY A 340 -13.04 -26.11 7.24
C GLY A 340 -13.10 -25.92 8.76
N VAL A 341 -11.94 -25.77 9.43
CA VAL A 341 -11.85 -25.52 10.88
C VAL A 341 -11.52 -24.06 11.13
N THR A 342 -12.25 -23.43 12.05
CA THR A 342 -12.03 -22.05 12.49
C THR A 342 -11.07 -22.02 13.68
N TYR A 343 -10.03 -21.20 13.57
CA TYR A 343 -9.03 -20.97 14.60
C TYR A 343 -9.02 -19.49 14.99
N PRO A 344 -9.26 -19.13 16.26
CA PRO A 344 -8.98 -17.78 16.71
C PRO A 344 -7.47 -17.51 16.67
N GLN A 345 -7.08 -16.24 16.54
CA GLN A 345 -5.72 -15.79 16.84
C GLN A 345 -5.31 -16.36 18.22
N PRO A 346 -4.07 -16.86 18.38
CA PRO A 346 -3.62 -17.37 19.67
C PRO A 346 -3.46 -16.21 20.65
N SER A 347 -3.64 -16.49 21.94
CA SER A 347 -3.24 -15.53 22.96
C SER A 347 -1.72 -15.34 22.95
N ALA A 348 -1.26 -14.14 23.31
CA ALA A 348 0.14 -13.90 23.63
C ALA A 348 0.62 -14.89 24.70
N ASP A 349 1.79 -15.46 24.48
CA ASP A 349 2.45 -16.46 25.32
C ASP A 349 3.80 -15.93 25.82
N ILE A 350 3.75 -14.73 26.42
CA ILE A 350 4.91 -14.06 26.99
C ILE A 350 4.51 -13.32 28.27
N SER A 351 5.34 -13.43 29.31
CA SER A 351 5.05 -12.81 30.61
C SER A 351 4.90 -11.30 30.48
N GLY A 352 3.76 -10.76 30.93
CA GLY A 352 3.45 -9.32 30.86
C GLY A 352 2.56 -8.91 29.69
N LEU A 353 2.32 -9.81 28.74
CA LEU A 353 1.37 -9.61 27.63
C LEU A 353 0.33 -10.73 27.63
N SER A 354 -0.93 -10.38 27.36
CA SER A 354 -2.03 -11.36 27.35
C SER A 354 -3.11 -10.94 26.37
N GLY A 355 -4.04 -11.85 26.08
CA GLY A 355 -5.09 -11.63 25.08
C GLY A 355 -4.63 -11.98 23.66
N ASN A 356 -5.58 -12.01 22.74
CA ASN A 356 -5.41 -12.44 21.35
C ASN A 356 -5.95 -11.42 20.34
N THR A 357 -5.97 -10.16 20.76
CA THR A 357 -6.65 -9.07 20.06
C THR A 357 -5.82 -7.81 20.15
N ILE A 358 -5.98 -6.92 19.18
CA ILE A 358 -5.36 -5.59 19.25
C ILE A 358 -6.40 -4.64 19.87
N ASN A 359 -6.14 -4.22 21.10
CA ASN A 359 -6.89 -3.17 21.81
C ASN A 359 -5.90 -2.21 22.49
N SER A 360 -6.37 -1.12 23.10
CA SER A 360 -5.50 -0.13 23.73
C SER A 360 -4.64 -0.71 24.87
N GLU A 361 -5.15 -1.70 25.61
CA GLU A 361 -4.42 -2.36 26.70
C GLU A 361 -3.27 -3.22 26.15
N PHE A 362 -3.55 -4.00 25.10
CA PHE A 362 -2.55 -4.79 24.38
C PHE A 362 -1.44 -3.90 23.84
N CYS A 363 -1.77 -2.83 23.10
CA CYS A 363 -0.76 -1.95 22.51
C CYS A 363 0.11 -1.25 23.57
N THR A 364 -0.49 -0.85 24.70
CA THR A 364 0.27 -0.23 25.80
C THR A 364 1.21 -1.24 26.46
N ALA A 365 0.74 -2.47 26.68
CA ALA A 365 1.51 -3.54 27.29
C ALA A 365 2.63 -4.04 26.36
N GLU A 366 2.35 -4.24 25.07
CA GLU A 366 3.32 -4.62 24.04
C GLU A 366 4.42 -3.58 23.93
N ASN A 367 4.06 -2.30 23.74
CA ASN A 367 5.04 -1.22 23.62
C ASN A 367 5.91 -1.11 24.88
N SER A 368 5.33 -1.27 26.07
CA SER A 368 6.10 -1.23 27.31
C SER A 368 7.02 -2.44 27.49
N LEU A 369 6.57 -3.64 27.10
CA LEU A 369 7.31 -4.89 27.26
C LEU A 369 8.47 -5.02 26.26
N PHE A 370 8.30 -4.49 25.05
CA PHE A 370 9.28 -4.61 23.96
C PHE A 370 10.16 -3.37 23.80
N ASP A 371 10.15 -2.45 24.77
CA ASP A 371 10.87 -1.17 24.73
C ASP A 371 10.53 -0.32 23.48
N GLY A 372 9.26 -0.33 23.09
CA GLY A 372 8.74 0.38 21.91
C GLY A 372 8.76 1.91 22.05
N SER A 373 8.75 2.59 20.90
CA SER A 373 8.88 4.05 20.78
C SER A 373 7.73 4.85 21.40
N GLY A 374 6.56 4.23 21.60
CA GLY A 374 5.32 4.89 22.00
C GLY A 374 4.64 5.66 20.87
N SER A 375 5.11 5.49 19.63
CA SER A 375 4.65 6.24 18.45
C SER A 375 3.16 6.00 18.15
N PHE A 376 2.67 4.77 18.29
CA PHE A 376 1.24 4.44 18.11
C PHE A 376 0.33 5.31 18.98
N ALA A 377 0.62 5.40 20.28
CA ALA A 377 -0.16 6.21 21.21
C ALA A 377 -0.02 7.72 20.92
N LYS A 378 1.19 8.16 20.54
CA LYS A 378 1.48 9.56 20.19
C LYS A 378 0.62 10.03 19.00
N HIS A 379 0.41 9.18 18.00
CA HIS A 379 -0.33 9.49 16.78
C HIS A 379 -1.81 9.09 16.84
N GLY A 380 -2.38 8.94 18.05
CA GLY A 380 -3.82 8.78 18.27
C GLY A 380 -4.31 7.34 18.45
N GLY A 381 -3.43 6.35 18.36
CA GLY A 381 -3.72 4.94 18.59
C GLY A 381 -4.94 4.43 17.81
N LEU A 382 -5.75 3.58 18.45
CA LEU A 382 -6.95 3.01 17.81
C LEU A 382 -8.01 4.06 17.47
N ALA A 383 -8.10 5.16 18.21
CA ALA A 383 -9.04 6.22 17.87
C ALA A 383 -8.66 6.89 16.53
N GLY A 384 -7.37 7.21 16.34
CA GLY A 384 -6.84 7.72 15.07
C GLY A 384 -7.01 6.73 13.92
N MET A 385 -6.75 5.44 14.18
CA MET A 385 -7.00 4.38 13.19
C MET A 385 -8.50 4.28 12.85
N GLY A 386 -9.38 4.42 13.83
CA GLY A 386 -10.83 4.43 13.65
C GLY A 386 -11.30 5.60 12.79
N GLU A 387 -10.71 6.78 12.94
CA GLU A 387 -10.98 7.94 12.07
C GLU A 387 -10.61 7.66 10.62
N ALA A 388 -9.46 7.01 10.37
CA ALA A 388 -9.06 6.58 9.04
C ALA A 388 -10.02 5.54 8.43
N MET A 389 -10.42 4.52 9.19
CA MET A 389 -11.44 3.54 8.77
C MET A 389 -12.80 4.18 8.47
N SER A 390 -13.18 5.22 9.23
CA SER A 390 -14.39 6.02 9.02
C SER A 390 -14.28 6.93 7.79
N THR A 391 -13.09 7.45 7.51
CA THR A 391 -12.79 8.27 6.31
C THR A 391 -12.87 7.44 5.03
N GLY A 392 -12.59 6.15 5.14
CA GLY A 392 -12.66 5.20 4.03
C GLY A 392 -11.29 4.98 3.42
N MET A 393 -10.97 3.71 3.17
CA MET A 393 -9.63 3.28 2.79
C MET A 393 -9.65 2.49 1.50
N VAL A 394 -8.56 2.56 0.73
CA VAL A 394 -8.36 1.81 -0.51
C VAL A 394 -7.63 0.51 -0.19
N LEU A 395 -8.13 -0.60 -0.73
CA LEU A 395 -7.49 -1.92 -0.61
C LEU A 395 -6.25 -1.99 -1.50
N VAL A 396 -5.14 -2.40 -0.91
CA VAL A 396 -3.86 -2.65 -1.57
C VAL A 396 -3.49 -4.13 -1.45
N MET A 397 -2.96 -4.69 -2.53
CA MET A 397 -2.34 -6.02 -2.55
C MET A 397 -0.96 -5.90 -3.19
N SER A 398 0.07 -6.43 -2.53
CA SER A 398 1.44 -6.32 -3.01
C SER A 398 2.25 -7.59 -2.74
N LEU A 399 3.40 -7.65 -3.41
CA LEU A 399 4.47 -8.60 -3.16
C LEU A 399 5.80 -7.87 -3.31
N TRP A 400 6.64 -7.88 -2.27
CA TRP A 400 7.88 -7.13 -2.22
C TRP A 400 8.96 -7.83 -1.38
N ASP A 401 10.21 -7.45 -1.62
CA ASP A 401 11.37 -7.68 -0.77
C ASP A 401 11.86 -6.36 -0.18
N ASP A 402 12.58 -6.43 0.94
CA ASP A 402 12.88 -5.25 1.74
C ASP A 402 14.34 -4.80 1.59
N TYR A 403 14.51 -3.69 0.88
CA TYR A 403 15.79 -3.03 0.66
C TYR A 403 16.32 -2.23 1.86
N TYR A 404 15.55 -2.10 2.94
CA TYR A 404 15.94 -1.40 4.15
C TYR A 404 16.41 -2.36 5.26
N ALA A 405 15.59 -3.36 5.60
CA ALA A 405 15.82 -4.26 6.73
C ALA A 405 15.70 -5.75 6.39
N ASN A 406 15.74 -6.12 5.10
CA ASN A 406 15.76 -7.51 4.62
C ASN A 406 14.57 -8.35 5.14
N MET A 407 13.45 -7.73 5.51
CA MET A 407 12.26 -8.38 6.07
C MET A 407 12.46 -9.01 7.45
N LEU A 408 13.60 -8.75 8.10
CA LEU A 408 13.97 -9.37 9.37
C LEU A 408 13.01 -8.97 10.51
N TRP A 409 12.40 -7.78 10.37
CA TRP A 409 11.40 -7.29 11.31
C TRP A 409 10.13 -8.16 11.35
N LEU A 410 9.84 -8.90 10.26
CA LEU A 410 8.69 -9.80 10.12
C LEU A 410 9.06 -11.25 10.49
N ASP A 411 10.17 -11.79 9.98
CA ASP A 411 10.40 -13.24 9.93
C ASP A 411 11.69 -13.75 10.62
N SER A 412 12.47 -12.86 11.23
CA SER A 412 13.77 -13.17 11.82
C SER A 412 13.92 -12.62 13.25
N ASN A 413 15.16 -12.41 13.70
CA ASN A 413 15.48 -11.65 14.90
C ASN A 413 15.83 -10.21 14.50
N TYR A 414 15.15 -9.24 15.10
CA TYR A 414 15.38 -7.83 14.83
C TYR A 414 15.24 -7.00 16.11
N PRO A 415 16.09 -5.99 16.35
CA PRO A 415 17.37 -5.75 15.67
C PRO A 415 18.33 -6.95 15.77
N THR A 416 19.25 -7.09 14.80
CA THR A 416 20.08 -8.31 14.67
C THR A 416 21.15 -8.47 15.74
N ASP A 417 21.44 -7.39 16.48
CA ASP A 417 22.43 -7.32 17.55
C ASP A 417 21.82 -7.50 18.95
N GLU A 418 20.49 -7.61 19.07
CA GLU A 418 19.81 -7.90 20.33
C GLU A 418 19.70 -9.41 20.61
N SER A 419 19.61 -9.76 21.90
CA SER A 419 19.44 -11.16 22.32
C SER A 419 18.05 -11.67 21.91
N THR A 420 17.98 -12.87 21.35
CA THR A 420 16.72 -13.56 21.04
C THR A 420 15.89 -13.91 22.27
N SER A 421 16.48 -13.86 23.47
CA SER A 421 15.78 -14.02 24.74
C SER A 421 15.04 -12.76 25.19
N LYS A 422 15.32 -11.59 24.57
CA LYS A 422 14.63 -10.35 24.89
C LYS A 422 13.24 -10.38 24.23
N PRO A 423 12.16 -10.14 24.99
CA PRO A 423 10.80 -10.02 24.45
C PRO A 423 10.74 -9.08 23.23
N GLY A 424 10.03 -9.50 22.18
CA GLY A 424 9.84 -8.71 20.96
C GLY A 424 10.94 -8.83 19.91
N VAL A 425 12.10 -9.41 20.23
CA VAL A 425 13.23 -9.55 19.28
C VAL A 425 13.02 -10.65 18.26
N ALA A 426 12.50 -11.83 18.64
CA ALA A 426 12.32 -12.95 17.72
C ALA A 426 10.92 -12.89 17.07
N ARG A 427 10.85 -12.76 15.74
CA ARG A 427 9.60 -12.62 14.95
C ARG A 427 9.35 -13.78 14.00
N GLY A 428 10.33 -14.65 13.80
CA GLY A 428 10.20 -15.88 13.04
C GLY A 428 11.47 -16.74 13.11
N THR A 429 11.56 -17.72 12.22
CA THR A 429 12.66 -18.70 12.22
C THR A 429 13.75 -18.41 11.19
N CYS A 430 13.63 -17.33 10.42
CA CYS A 430 14.58 -17.00 9.37
C CYS A 430 15.92 -16.55 9.95
N ALA A 431 17.02 -16.88 9.27
CA ALA A 431 18.35 -16.44 9.68
C ALA A 431 18.47 -14.91 9.58
N THR A 432 19.25 -14.28 10.47
CA THR A 432 19.50 -12.82 10.42
C THR A 432 20.30 -12.39 9.18
N SER A 433 20.90 -13.34 8.46
CA SER A 433 21.55 -13.12 7.16
C SER A 433 20.63 -13.37 5.97
N SER A 434 19.36 -13.71 6.18
CA SER A 434 18.40 -13.93 5.10
C SER A 434 17.84 -12.61 4.56
N GLY A 435 17.07 -12.69 3.48
CA GLY A 435 16.27 -11.56 3.00
C GLY A 435 17.01 -10.47 2.25
N VAL A 436 18.32 -10.61 2.02
CA VAL A 436 19.08 -9.69 1.17
C VAL A 436 18.45 -9.67 -0.23
N PRO A 437 17.94 -8.52 -0.73
CA PRO A 437 17.18 -8.46 -1.98
C PRO A 437 17.83 -9.16 -3.17
N SER A 438 19.12 -8.89 -3.39
CA SER A 438 19.87 -9.49 -4.49
C SER A 438 19.95 -11.03 -4.42
N GLU A 439 19.96 -11.60 -3.22
CA GLU A 439 19.97 -13.05 -3.00
C GLU A 439 18.57 -13.66 -3.16
N VAL A 440 17.54 -12.99 -2.62
CA VAL A 440 16.15 -13.46 -2.69
C VAL A 440 15.63 -13.41 -4.14
N GLU A 441 15.88 -12.31 -4.85
CA GLU A 441 15.53 -12.15 -6.27
C GLU A 441 16.20 -13.20 -7.16
N ALA A 442 17.43 -13.61 -6.83
CA ALA A 442 18.17 -14.62 -7.60
C ALA A 442 17.72 -16.04 -7.25
N SER A 443 17.46 -16.32 -5.98
CA SER A 443 17.18 -17.67 -5.48
C SER A 443 15.72 -18.05 -5.58
N ASN A 444 14.81 -17.08 -5.51
CA ASN A 444 13.36 -17.29 -5.47
C ASN A 444 12.59 -16.52 -6.55
N PRO A 445 13.05 -16.43 -7.81
CA PRO A 445 12.39 -15.60 -8.82
C PRO A 445 10.96 -16.07 -9.14
N SER A 446 10.68 -17.36 -8.94
CA SER A 446 9.36 -17.96 -9.16
C SER A 446 8.42 -17.87 -7.96
N ALA A 447 8.82 -17.22 -6.87
CA ALA A 447 7.95 -16.95 -5.73
C ALA A 447 6.71 -16.16 -6.17
N TYR A 448 5.58 -16.40 -5.50
CA TYR A 448 4.34 -15.70 -5.76
C TYR A 448 3.44 -15.74 -4.53
N VAL A 449 2.48 -14.83 -4.51
CA VAL A 449 1.34 -14.83 -3.58
C VAL A 449 0.04 -14.86 -4.37
N ILE A 450 -0.98 -15.48 -3.79
CA ILE A 450 -2.33 -15.48 -4.33
C ILE A 450 -3.26 -14.92 -3.26
N TYR A 451 -4.07 -13.91 -3.63
CA TYR A 451 -5.19 -13.41 -2.83
C TYR A 451 -6.48 -13.73 -3.57
N SER A 452 -7.51 -14.19 -2.85
CA SER A 452 -8.78 -14.52 -3.48
C SER A 452 -9.97 -14.40 -2.53
N ASN A 453 -11.18 -14.55 -3.08
CA ASN A 453 -12.41 -14.71 -2.30
C ASN A 453 -12.67 -13.59 -1.28
N ILE A 454 -12.34 -12.35 -1.66
CA ILE A 454 -12.52 -11.18 -0.79
C ILE A 454 -14.00 -10.99 -0.44
N LYS A 455 -14.28 -10.82 0.84
CA LYS A 455 -15.62 -10.60 1.41
C LYS A 455 -15.57 -9.48 2.44
N VAL A 456 -16.58 -8.62 2.40
CA VAL A 456 -16.79 -7.56 3.40
C VAL A 456 -18.23 -7.55 3.85
N GLY A 457 -18.48 -7.45 5.15
CA GLY A 457 -19.84 -7.31 5.67
C GLY A 457 -19.90 -7.09 7.17
N PRO A 458 -21.09 -7.17 7.78
CA PRO A 458 -21.23 -7.15 9.23
C PRO A 458 -20.40 -8.25 9.90
N ILE A 459 -20.02 -8.01 11.16
CA ILE A 459 -19.26 -8.98 11.97
C ILE A 459 -19.97 -10.34 12.01
N GLY A 460 -19.22 -11.41 11.71
CA GLY A 460 -19.72 -12.79 11.66
C GLY A 460 -20.49 -13.15 10.39
N SER A 461 -20.37 -12.37 9.31
CA SER A 461 -21.10 -12.61 8.05
C SER A 461 -20.25 -13.24 6.94
N THR A 462 -18.92 -13.26 7.05
CA THR A 462 -18.04 -13.67 5.95
C THR A 462 -17.47 -15.08 6.11
N PHE A 463 -17.62 -15.69 7.29
CA PHE A 463 -17.12 -17.01 7.64
C PHE A 463 -18.10 -17.79 8.52
N LYS A 464 -17.86 -19.10 8.70
CA LYS A 464 -18.61 -19.92 9.65
C LYS A 464 -17.94 -19.83 11.02
N SER A 465 -18.62 -19.13 11.95
CA SER A 465 -18.20 -19.02 13.34
C SER A 465 -18.37 -20.30 14.15
#